data_AF-A0AAE1E7X9-F1
#
_entry.id   AF-A0AAE1E7X9-F1
#
_cell.length_a   1.000
_cell.length_b   1.000
_cell.length_c   1.000
_cell.angle_alpha   90.00
_cell.angle_beta   90.00
_cell.angle_gamma   90.00
#
_symmetry.space_group_name_H-M   'P 1'
#
loop_
_entity.id
_entity.type
_entity.pdbx_description
1 polymer ?
#
loop_
_entity_poly.entity_id
_entity_poly.type
_entity_poly.pdbx_seq_one_letter_code
_entity_poly.pdbx_strand_id
1 'polypeptide(L)'
;MRGARYNFQINWACRKSLVIADTLSRAFIKRLEGETDADIPQGFQCIPDVMMEKIKIETQKDATLQMLIKTIREGWPCNKQNLAQELAPFFELRHTLSVDDDFVL
;
A
#
# COMPACT_ATOMS: atom_id res chain seq x y z
N MET A 1 -8.28 -6.05 -18.68
CA MET A 1 -7.02 -6.83 -18.64
C MET A 1 -6.15 -6.45 -19.84
N ARG A 2 -4.95 -5.88 -19.62
CA ARG A 2 -4.08 -5.38 -20.71
C ARG A 2 -3.34 -6.48 -21.49
N GLY A 3 -3.17 -7.67 -20.90
CA GLY A 3 -2.45 -8.78 -21.52
C GLY A 3 -3.10 -9.38 -22.77
N ALA A 4 -4.42 -9.24 -22.94
CA ALA A 4 -5.14 -9.79 -24.09
C ALA A 4 -4.92 -9.01 -25.41
N ARG A 5 -4.19 -7.88 -25.36
CA ARG A 5 -3.88 -7.06 -26.55
C ARG A 5 -2.65 -7.51 -27.30
N TYR A 6 -1.86 -8.41 -26.72
CA TYR A 6 -0.62 -8.89 -27.30
C TYR A 6 -0.66 -10.41 -27.39
N ASN A 7 -0.27 -10.95 -28.54
CA ASN A 7 -0.03 -12.37 -28.68
C ASN A 7 1.46 -12.63 -28.37
N PHE A 8 1.74 -13.26 -27.24
CA PHE A 8 3.10 -13.59 -26.82
C PHE A 8 3.24 -15.07 -26.52
N GLN A 9 4.41 -15.61 -26.81
CA GLN A 9 4.80 -16.97 -26.48
C GLN A 9 5.85 -16.93 -25.38
N ILE A 10 5.61 -17.66 -24.29
CA ILE A 10 6.53 -17.71 -23.15
C ILE A 10 7.50 -18.86 -23.38
N ASN A 11 8.79 -18.54 -23.40
CA ASN A 11 9.87 -19.51 -23.50
C ASN A 11 10.78 -19.40 -22.29
N TRP A 12 11.32 -20.54 -21.85
CA TRP A 12 12.33 -20.56 -20.79
C TRP A 12 13.68 -20.10 -21.35
N ALA A 13 14.38 -19.25 -20.61
CA ALA A 13 15.72 -18.79 -20.95
C ALA A 13 16.70 -19.11 -19.80
N CYS A 14 17.89 -19.58 -20.18
CA CYS A 14 18.95 -19.91 -19.22
C CYS A 14 19.55 -18.62 -18.63
N ARG A 15 19.96 -18.66 -17.35
CA ARG A 15 20.51 -17.51 -16.62
C ARG A 15 21.63 -16.78 -17.39
N LYS A 16 22.49 -17.51 -18.11
CA LYS A 16 23.62 -16.93 -18.86
C LYS A 16 23.19 -16.06 -20.05
N SER A 17 22.00 -16.26 -20.61
CA SER A 17 21.45 -15.41 -21.68
C SER A 17 20.61 -14.25 -21.12
N LEU A 18 20.36 -14.24 -19.81
CA LEU A 18 19.49 -13.27 -19.13
C LEU A 18 20.27 -12.07 -18.57
N VAL A 19 21.53 -11.89 -18.97
CA VAL A 19 22.42 -10.85 -18.40
C VAL A 19 21.87 -9.44 -18.62
N ILE A 20 21.27 -9.14 -19.77
CA ILE A 20 20.70 -7.80 -20.03
C ILE A 20 19.51 -7.52 -19.11
N ALA A 21 18.59 -8.48 -18.99
CA ALA A 21 17.43 -8.32 -18.12
C ALA A 21 17.83 -8.31 -16.63
N ASP A 22 18.79 -9.15 -16.22
CA ASP A 22 19.31 -9.19 -14.85
C ASP A 22 20.05 -7.88 -14.50
N THR A 23 20.87 -7.34 -15.41
CA THR A 23 21.56 -6.06 -15.21
C THR A 23 20.58 -4.89 -15.15
N LEU A 24 19.59 -4.81 -16.04
CA LEU A 24 18.57 -3.75 -15.98
C LEU A 24 17.68 -3.86 -14.74
N SER A 25 17.35 -5.07 -14.29
CA SER A 25 16.59 -5.28 -13.07
C SER A 25 17.37 -4.88 -11.82
N ARG A 26 18.71 -5.02 -11.82
CA ARG A 26 19.57 -4.67 -10.67
C ARG A 26 20.06 -3.23 -10.72
N ALA A 27 20.27 -2.68 -11.91
CA ALA A 27 20.68 -1.30 -12.15
C ALA A 27 19.45 -0.40 -12.23
N PHE A 28 18.59 -0.46 -11.21
CA PHE A 28 17.50 0.49 -11.11
C PHE A 28 18.09 1.89 -10.94
N ILE A 29 17.64 2.82 -11.78
CA ILE A 29 18.04 4.22 -11.65
C ILE A 29 17.40 4.75 -10.38
N LYS A 30 18.20 5.37 -9.50
CA LYS A 30 17.67 6.11 -8.35
C LYS A 30 16.80 7.23 -8.89
N ARG A 31 15.49 7.03 -8.75
CA ARG A 31 14.44 7.94 -9.17
C ARG A 31 14.70 9.31 -8.57
N LEU A 32 14.78 10.35 -9.39
CA LEU A 32 14.79 11.73 -8.91
C LEU A 32 13.48 11.95 -8.14
N GLU A 33 13.57 12.64 -7.00
CA GLU A 33 12.41 12.98 -6.17
C GLU A 33 11.32 13.61 -7.04
N GLY A 34 10.19 12.90 -7.20
CA GLY A 34 9.05 13.38 -7.99
C GLY A 34 8.48 12.41 -9.03
N GLU A 35 9.22 11.39 -9.47
CA GLU A 35 8.60 10.35 -10.30
C GLU A 35 7.96 9.30 -9.37
N THR A 36 6.64 9.23 -9.38
CA THR A 36 5.90 8.24 -8.60
C THR A 36 5.89 6.92 -9.36
N ASP A 37 6.15 5.81 -8.65
CA ASP A 37 5.95 4.48 -9.22
C ASP A 37 4.50 4.34 -9.68
N ALA A 38 4.30 3.94 -10.93
CA ALA A 38 2.98 3.62 -11.47
C ALA A 38 2.33 2.38 -10.81
N ASP A 39 3.06 1.72 -9.90
CA ASP A 39 2.63 0.53 -9.16
C ASP A 39 2.27 0.83 -7.68
N ILE A 40 2.47 2.08 -7.23
CA ILE A 40 1.72 2.56 -6.07
C ILE A 40 0.28 2.72 -6.56
N PRO A 41 -0.74 2.17 -5.88
CA PRO A 41 -2.12 2.42 -6.26
C PRO A 41 -2.34 3.94 -6.33
N GLN A 42 -2.40 4.46 -7.56
CA GLN A 42 -2.59 5.89 -7.89
C GLN A 42 -3.93 6.47 -7.38
N GLY A 43 -4.69 5.71 -6.58
CA GLY A 43 -5.97 6.16 -6.02
C GLY A 43 -5.84 7.36 -5.08
N PHE A 44 -4.67 7.60 -4.50
CA PHE A 44 -4.49 8.64 -3.48
C PHE A 44 -3.83 9.93 -3.98
N GLN A 45 -3.14 9.91 -5.13
CA GLN A 45 -2.53 11.13 -5.70
C GLN A 45 -3.54 12.14 -6.26
N CYS A 46 -4.81 11.77 -6.34
CA CYS A 46 -5.89 12.64 -6.81
C CYS A 46 -6.83 13.10 -5.70
N ILE A 47 -6.53 12.86 -4.42
CA ILE A 47 -7.32 13.42 -3.32
C ILE A 47 -6.88 14.86 -3.12
N PRO A 48 -7.74 15.87 -3.32
CA PRO A 48 -7.39 17.26 -3.05
C PRO A 48 -6.99 17.45 -1.59
N ASP A 49 -6.01 18.30 -1.30
CA ASP A 49 -5.53 18.56 0.08
C ASP A 49 -6.68 18.91 1.04
N VAL A 50 -7.69 19.64 0.55
CA VAL A 50 -8.91 20.00 1.30
C VAL A 50 -9.74 18.78 1.71
N MET A 51 -9.75 17.74 0.88
CA MET A 51 -10.44 16.48 1.16
C MET A 51 -9.62 15.64 2.15
N MET A 52 -8.28 15.67 2.05
CA MET A 52 -7.39 15.06 3.03
C MET A 52 -7.54 15.69 4.42
N GLU A 53 -7.61 17.02 4.54
CA GLU A 53 -7.85 17.69 5.82
C GLU A 53 -9.19 17.27 6.43
N LYS A 54 -10.24 17.14 5.61
CA LYS A 54 -11.54 16.65 6.08
C LYS A 54 -11.45 15.21 6.58
N ILE A 55 -10.76 14.32 5.85
CA ILE A 55 -10.55 12.94 6.29
C ILE A 55 -9.78 12.93 7.61
N LYS A 56 -8.72 13.73 7.77
CA LYS A 56 -7.98 13.86 9.03
C LYS A 56 -8.88 14.32 10.17
N ILE A 57 -9.71 15.35 9.95
CA ILE A 57 -10.62 15.89 10.96
C ILE A 57 -11.66 14.85 11.38
N GLU A 58 -12.29 14.17 10.43
CA GLU A 58 -13.29 13.14 10.73
C GLU A 58 -12.64 11.91 11.39
N THR A 59 -11.43 11.54 10.96
CA THR A 59 -10.63 10.47 11.56
C THR A 59 -10.18 10.80 13.00
N GLN A 60 -9.97 12.09 13.32
CA GLN A 60 -9.69 12.53 14.69
C GLN A 60 -10.91 12.54 15.58
N LYS A 61 -12.10 12.83 15.03
CA LYS A 61 -13.35 12.79 15.77
C LYS A 61 -13.80 11.36 16.09
N ASP A 62 -13.48 10.40 15.23
CA ASP A 62 -13.85 9.01 15.43
C ASP A 62 -12.89 8.29 16.38
N ALA A 63 -13.38 7.99 17.59
CA ALA A 63 -12.64 7.27 18.62
C ALA A 63 -12.20 5.86 18.17
N THR A 64 -12.96 5.22 17.27
CA THR A 64 -12.65 3.88 16.76
C THR A 64 -11.44 3.91 15.82
N LEU A 65 -11.38 4.89 14.92
CA LEU A 65 -10.27 5.08 14.00
C LEU A 65 -8.99 5.52 14.72
N GLN A 66 -9.10 6.35 15.75
CA GLN A 66 -7.95 6.68 16.61
C GLN A 66 -7.39 5.44 17.32
N MET A 67 -8.26 4.55 17.79
CA MET A 67 -7.85 3.28 18.39
C MET A 67 -7.23 2.34 17.35
N LEU A 68 -7.72 2.35 16.12
CA LEU A 68 -7.14 1.63 14.99
C LEU A 68 -5.73 2.13 14.66
N ILE A 69 -5.53 3.45 14.57
CA ILE A 69 -4.21 4.08 14.32
C ILE A 69 -3.20 3.64 15.37
N LYS A 70 -3.57 3.70 16.65
CA LYS A 70 -2.69 3.24 17.74
C LYS A 70 -2.36 1.76 17.60
N THR A 71 -3.35 0.92 17.32
CA THR A 71 -3.14 -0.52 17.13
C THR A 71 -2.23 -0.83 15.94
N ILE A 72 -2.33 -0.07 14.84
CA ILE A 72 -1.44 -0.24 13.69
C ILE A 72 -0.01 0.19 14.04
N ARG A 73 0.17 1.28 14.80
CA ARG A 73 1.49 1.79 15.23
C ARG A 73 2.16 0.89 16.27
N GLU A 74 1.42 0.40 17.25
CA GLU A 74 1.91 -0.43 18.35
C GLU A 74 2.00 -1.92 17.97
N GLY A 75 1.29 -2.32 16.90
CA GLY A 75 1.23 -3.69 16.41
C GLY A 75 -0.08 -4.38 16.80
N TRP A 76 -0.58 -5.21 15.89
CA TRP A 76 -1.81 -5.96 16.11
C TRP A 76 -1.60 -7.09 17.14
N PRO A 77 -2.55 -7.29 18.08
CA PRO A 77 -2.47 -8.39 19.02
C PRO A 77 -2.57 -9.74 18.30
N CYS A 78 -1.83 -10.74 18.76
CA CYS A 78 -1.82 -12.09 18.15
C CYS A 78 -3.20 -12.76 18.14
N ASN A 79 -4.04 -12.44 19.13
CA ASN A 79 -5.37 -13.02 19.28
C ASN A 79 -6.45 -11.95 19.06
N LYS A 80 -7.39 -12.23 18.13
CA LYS A 80 -8.60 -11.39 17.89
C LYS A 80 -9.41 -11.11 19.17
N GLN A 81 -9.33 -11.98 20.19
CA GLN A 81 -10.04 -11.81 21.46
C GLN A 81 -9.50 -10.66 22.33
N ASN A 82 -8.24 -10.26 22.13
CA ASN A 82 -7.64 -9.13 22.83
C ASN A 82 -7.88 -7.80 22.10
N LEU A 83 -8.58 -7.83 20.97
CA LEU A 83 -8.92 -6.67 20.18
C LEU A 83 -10.30 -6.16 20.58
N ALA A 84 -10.47 -4.84 20.67
CA ALA A 84 -11.77 -4.23 20.87
C ALA A 84 -12.77 -4.68 19.78
N GLN A 85 -14.03 -4.91 20.16
CA GLN A 85 -15.08 -5.38 19.24
C GLN A 85 -15.28 -4.42 18.06
N GLU A 86 -15.09 -3.12 18.29
CA GLU A 86 -15.09 -2.04 17.29
C GLU A 86 -14.03 -2.25 16.19
N LEU A 87 -12.91 -2.90 16.50
CA LEU A 87 -11.78 -3.11 15.58
C LEU A 87 -11.80 -4.48 14.90
N ALA A 88 -12.69 -5.38 15.31
CA ALA A 88 -12.85 -6.70 14.73
C ALA A 88 -12.96 -6.72 13.19
N PRO A 89 -13.73 -5.81 12.53
CA PRO A 89 -13.81 -5.79 11.07
C PRO A 89 -12.48 -5.38 10.40
N PHE A 90 -11.65 -4.59 11.07
CA PHE A 90 -10.38 -4.12 10.53
C PHE A 90 -9.25 -5.15 10.67
N PHE A 91 -9.37 -6.12 11.59
CA PHE A 91 -8.35 -7.15 11.80
C PHE A 91 -8.10 -8.03 10.56
N GLU A 92 -9.11 -8.24 9.72
CA GLU A 92 -8.95 -9.03 8.49
C GLU A 92 -8.17 -8.27 7.42
N LEU A 93 -8.26 -6.93 7.45
CA LEU A 93 -7.56 -6.00 6.57
C LEU A 93 -6.22 -5.52 7.16
N ARG A 94 -5.79 -6.05 8.31
CA ARG A 94 -4.56 -5.59 9.01
C ARG A 94 -3.29 -5.54 8.16
N HIS A 95 -3.20 -6.38 7.12
CA HIS A 95 -2.05 -6.45 6.21
C HIS A 95 -2.15 -5.47 5.04
N THR A 96 -3.34 -4.93 4.78
CA THR A 96 -3.57 -3.91 3.76
C THR A 96 -3.65 -2.51 4.35
N LEU A 97 -3.91 -2.40 5.66
CA LEU A 97 -4.02 -1.13 6.35
C LEU A 97 -2.65 -0.50 6.61
N SER A 98 -2.49 0.77 6.28
CA SER A 98 -1.31 1.58 6.56
C SER A 98 -1.70 2.88 7.26
N VAL A 99 -0.79 3.48 8.01
CA VAL A 99 -1.02 4.80 8.61
C VAL A 99 -0.05 5.79 7.99
N ASP A 100 -0.60 6.86 7.41
CA ASP A 100 0.15 7.96 6.82
C ASP A 100 -0.31 9.27 7.48
N ASP A 101 0.61 10.10 7.97
CA ASP A 101 0.34 11.43 8.57
C ASP A 101 -0.97 11.56 9.39
N ASP A 102 -1.19 10.62 10.31
CA ASP A 102 -2.34 10.53 11.24
C ASP A 102 -3.71 10.15 10.65
N PHE A 103 -3.75 9.51 9.48
CA PHE A 103 -4.96 8.85 8.96
C PHE A 103 -4.66 7.41 8.50
N VAL A 104 -5.72 6.58 8.48
CA VAL A 104 -5.62 5.17 8.06
C VAL A 104 -5.93 5.05 6.57
N LEU A 105 -5.08 4.30 5.86
CA LEU A 105 -5.14 3.94 4.44
C LEU A 105 -5.47 2.47 4.27
#